data_AF-A0A2M9Q5N0-F1
#
_entry.id   AF-A0A2M9Q5N0-F1
#
_cell.length_a   1.000
_cell.length_b   1.000
_cell.length_c   1.000
_cell.angle_alpha   90.00
_cell.angle_beta   90.00
_cell.angle_gamma   90.00
#
_symmetry.space_group_name_H-M   'P 1'
#
loop_
_entity.id
_entity.type
_entity.pdbx_description
1 polymer ?
#
loop_
_entity_poly.entity_id
_entity_poly.type
_entity_poly.pdbx_seq_one_letter_code
_entity_poly.pdbx_strand_id
1 'polypeptide(L)'
;MHNKEKELEEGLTMKEVAETLSVAESTVYKYIQKGLLEEIEQPNLKFAINGQRLFTTQSVLNLTEQMTDTSNQISLNAYAKEKKISPELLKRLIAENDIEVPKGFHGLRQTYLISPEIREILDQLILENNFAHFRTKKNYFNSKHNIALLQPFVVEEGRTYRVMVEGRRWGFYTETGFTDFESFPHAKPLYDIHKPIVRSTLYVNFSIPKNEKNAYSYVDAIYNIFGVENAQLILTDEHINGRIKMNNLEVRNDRQHAEKLLELNSYTLNGEIQLIDHVLHVICFDKRVVVVLGQEYHEQLSDLAKKQNKTESKLSQKIIEDFLNQKQK
;
A
#
# COMPACT_ATOMS: atom_id res chain seq x y z
N MET A 1 48.66 -46.95 23.31
CA MET A 1 47.35 -46.79 23.96
C MET A 1 46.72 -45.50 23.47
N HIS A 2 45.86 -45.64 22.46
CA HIS A 2 45.09 -44.58 21.82
C HIS A 2 43.69 -44.54 22.42
N ASN A 3 43.20 -43.32 22.59
CA ASN A 3 41.82 -42.83 22.50
C ASN A 3 41.48 -41.92 23.68
N LYS A 4 41.83 -40.63 23.52
CA LYS A 4 40.97 -39.57 24.02
C LYS A 4 39.80 -39.51 23.05
N GLU A 5 38.63 -39.92 23.51
CA GLU A 5 37.36 -39.56 22.87
C GLU A 5 37.33 -38.04 22.77
N LYS A 6 37.50 -37.52 21.54
CA LYS A 6 37.15 -36.14 21.21
C LYS A 6 35.63 -36.13 21.21
N GLU A 7 35.02 -35.50 22.21
CA GLU A 7 33.62 -35.09 22.16
C GLU A 7 33.40 -34.38 20.81
N LEU A 8 32.48 -34.91 20.01
CA LEU A 8 32.00 -34.24 18.82
C LEU A 8 31.24 -33.01 19.30
N GLU A 9 31.87 -31.83 19.21
CA GLU A 9 31.13 -30.57 19.34
C GLU A 9 29.99 -30.59 18.34
N GLU A 10 28.75 -30.56 18.83
CA GLU A 10 27.55 -30.47 18.00
C GLU A 10 27.58 -29.13 17.25
N GLY A 11 27.99 -29.19 15.98
CA GLY A 11 28.03 -28.04 15.09
C GLY A 11 26.70 -27.81 14.38
N LEU A 12 26.42 -26.56 14.03
CA LEU A 12 25.24 -26.18 13.27
C LEU A 12 25.50 -26.35 11.77
N THR A 13 24.54 -26.92 11.06
CA THR A 13 24.54 -26.98 9.59
C THR A 13 24.22 -25.63 8.99
N MET A 14 24.55 -25.44 7.71
CA MET A 14 24.26 -24.20 6.98
C MET A 14 22.79 -23.77 7.04
N LYS A 15 21.87 -24.74 7.01
CA LYS A 15 20.43 -24.48 7.10
C LYS A 15 20.05 -23.99 8.50
N GLU A 16 20.55 -24.63 9.54
CA GLU A 16 20.33 -24.21 10.93
C GLU A 16 20.95 -22.84 11.23
N VAL A 17 22.12 -22.53 10.65
CA VAL A 17 22.72 -21.19 10.72
C VAL A 17 21.84 -20.16 10.01
N ALA A 18 21.30 -20.48 8.84
CA ALA A 18 20.40 -19.58 8.11
C ALA A 18 19.11 -19.30 8.89
N GLU A 19 18.53 -20.32 9.51
CA GLU A 19 17.35 -20.21 10.38
C GLU A 19 17.65 -19.40 11.65
N THR A 20 18.76 -19.70 12.33
CA THR A 20 19.18 -19.01 13.56
C THR A 20 19.43 -17.52 13.33
N LEU A 21 20.06 -17.19 12.20
CA LEU A 21 20.35 -15.80 11.84
C LEU A 21 19.20 -15.10 11.09
N SER A 22 18.09 -15.81 10.81
CA SER A 22 16.97 -15.31 10.00
C SER A 22 17.40 -14.69 8.66
N VAL A 23 18.37 -15.32 7.98
CA VAL A 23 18.89 -14.88 6.67
C VAL A 23 18.82 -16.02 5.65
N ALA A 24 18.86 -15.68 4.35
CA ALA A 24 18.97 -16.68 3.31
C ALA A 24 20.34 -17.41 3.36
N GLU A 25 20.38 -18.70 3.01
CA GLU A 25 21.63 -19.49 2.94
C GLU A 25 22.71 -18.82 2.07
N SER A 26 22.31 -18.15 0.99
CA SER A 26 23.23 -17.36 0.14
C SER A 26 23.95 -16.23 0.88
N THR A 27 23.35 -15.72 1.96
CA THR A 27 23.95 -14.72 2.85
C THR A 27 24.94 -15.38 3.82
N VAL A 28 24.62 -16.58 4.31
CA VAL A 28 25.54 -17.39 5.13
C VAL A 28 26.83 -17.69 4.35
N TYR A 29 26.75 -18.04 3.06
CA TYR A 29 27.93 -18.19 2.20
C TYR A 29 28.83 -16.96 2.18
N LYS A 30 28.26 -15.75 2.20
CA LYS A 30 29.03 -14.50 2.23
C LYS A 30 29.69 -14.27 3.59
N TYR A 31 29.07 -14.71 4.68
CA TYR A 31 29.68 -14.65 6.02
C TYR A 31 30.87 -15.59 6.14
N ILE A 32 30.77 -16.80 5.56
CA ILE A 32 31.89 -17.75 5.45
C ILE A 32 33.04 -17.13 4.65
N GLN A 33 32.77 -16.55 3.48
CA GLN A 33 33.80 -15.88 2.66
C GLN A 33 34.51 -14.72 3.39
N LYS A 34 33.82 -14.09 4.34
CA LYS A 34 34.37 -13.00 5.16
C LYS A 34 35.06 -13.48 6.44
N GLY A 35 35.11 -14.80 6.69
CA GLY A 35 35.72 -15.38 7.87
C GLY A 35 34.96 -15.08 9.17
N LEU A 36 33.64 -14.85 9.08
CA LEU A 36 32.82 -14.49 10.25
C LEU A 36 32.21 -15.72 10.94
N LEU A 37 32.21 -16.87 10.27
CA LEU A 37 31.75 -18.15 10.80
C LEU A 37 32.95 -19.10 10.88
N GLU A 38 33.10 -19.78 12.01
CA GLU A 38 34.18 -20.74 12.22
C GLU A 38 33.69 -22.15 11.86
N GLU A 39 34.34 -22.77 10.89
CA GLU A 39 34.04 -24.14 10.46
C GLU A 39 34.71 -25.15 11.42
N ILE A 40 33.94 -26.16 11.85
CA ILE A 40 34.48 -27.28 12.64
C ILE A 40 35.24 -28.20 11.68
N GLU A 41 36.54 -28.38 11.94
CA GLU A 41 37.37 -29.31 11.17
C GLU A 41 36.86 -30.76 11.33
N GLN A 42 36.32 -31.33 10.26
CA GLN A 42 35.94 -32.74 10.22
C GLN A 42 37.09 -33.58 9.64
N PRO A 43 37.70 -34.50 10.42
CA PRO A 43 38.87 -35.28 10.00
C PRO A 43 38.67 -36.11 8.72
N ASN A 44 37.41 -36.41 8.37
CA ASN A 44 37.04 -37.27 7.25
C ASN A 44 36.03 -36.61 6.30
N LEU A 45 36.12 -35.29 6.09
CA LEU A 45 35.27 -34.54 5.14
C LEU A 45 35.22 -35.17 3.73
N LYS A 46 36.29 -35.88 3.35
CA LYS A 46 36.43 -36.62 2.08
C LYS A 46 35.57 -37.89 1.97
N PHE A 47 35.07 -38.43 3.09
CA PHE A 47 34.32 -39.71 3.17
C PHE A 47 32.91 -39.55 3.76
N ALA A 48 32.51 -38.34 4.18
CA ALA A 48 31.16 -38.07 4.63
C ALA A 48 30.21 -38.02 3.42
N ILE A 49 29.19 -38.90 3.43
CA ILE A 49 28.25 -39.12 2.31
C ILE A 49 27.53 -37.83 1.85
N ASN A 50 27.50 -36.78 2.68
CA ASN A 50 26.82 -35.51 2.39
C ASN A 50 27.70 -34.24 2.44
N GLY A 51 29.02 -34.32 2.70
CA GLY A 51 29.94 -33.16 2.63
C GLY A 51 29.49 -31.88 3.33
N GLN A 52 28.64 -31.97 4.36
CA GLN A 52 28.02 -30.81 5.00
C GLN A 52 29.02 -30.10 5.90
N ARG A 53 29.17 -28.79 5.68
CA ARG A 53 29.95 -27.91 6.55
C ARG A 53 29.20 -27.71 7.86
N LEU A 54 29.92 -27.83 8.97
CA LEU A 54 29.43 -27.59 10.32
C LEU A 54 30.13 -26.36 10.89
N PHE A 55 29.37 -25.52 11.58
CA PHE A 55 29.85 -24.27 12.15
C PHE A 55 29.76 -24.30 13.67
N THR A 56 30.70 -23.66 14.36
CA THR A 56 30.68 -23.57 15.82
C THR A 56 29.48 -22.73 16.27
N THR A 57 28.74 -23.23 17.27
CA THR A 57 27.62 -22.50 17.87
C THR A 57 28.05 -21.13 18.38
N GLN A 58 29.28 -21.01 18.91
CA GLN A 58 29.81 -19.74 19.39
C GLN A 58 29.96 -18.69 18.29
N SER A 59 30.49 -19.05 17.11
CA SER A 59 30.65 -18.10 16.01
C SER A 59 29.29 -17.61 15.48
N VAL A 60 28.28 -18.48 15.49
CA VAL A 60 26.90 -18.13 15.12
C VAL A 60 26.28 -17.20 16.15
N LEU A 61 26.41 -17.48 17.45
CA LEU A 61 25.90 -16.61 18.52
C LEU A 61 26.55 -15.22 18.50
N ASN A 62 27.88 -15.15 18.31
CA ASN A 62 28.60 -13.88 18.19
C ASN A 62 28.08 -13.04 17.00
N LEU A 63 27.68 -13.70 15.92
CA LEU A 63 27.04 -13.05 14.77
C LEU A 63 25.62 -12.58 15.11
N THR A 64 24.84 -13.39 15.82
CA THR A 64 23.50 -13.03 16.28
C THR A 64 23.51 -11.79 17.17
N GLU A 65 24.48 -11.67 18.08
CA GLU A 65 24.64 -10.49 18.96
C GLU A 65 24.91 -9.19 18.20
N GLN A 66 25.45 -9.27 16.98
CA GLN A 66 25.69 -8.11 16.12
C GLN A 66 24.46 -7.72 15.29
N MET A 67 23.42 -8.56 15.27
CA MET A 67 22.18 -8.33 14.54
C MET A 67 21.12 -7.72 15.45
N THR A 68 20.22 -6.92 14.88
CA THR A 68 19.04 -6.46 15.60
C THR A 68 17.98 -7.55 15.53
N ASP A 69 17.30 -7.83 16.64
CA ASP A 69 16.13 -8.71 16.62
C ASP A 69 15.04 -8.10 15.74
N THR A 70 14.76 -8.74 14.61
CA THR A 70 13.75 -8.32 13.62
C THR A 70 12.50 -9.19 13.65
N SER A 71 12.28 -10.02 14.69
CA SER A 71 11.13 -10.93 14.77
C SER A 71 9.78 -10.26 14.48
N ASN A 72 9.60 -9.01 14.94
CA ASN A 72 8.38 -8.22 14.72
C ASN A 72 8.58 -6.99 13.80
N GLN A 73 9.71 -6.89 13.10
CA GLN A 73 10.06 -5.71 12.29
C GLN A 73 10.47 -6.13 10.89
N ILE A 74 10.20 -5.28 9.90
CA ILE A 74 10.66 -5.53 8.52
C ILE A 74 11.51 -4.38 8.03
N SER A 75 12.44 -4.66 7.12
CA SER A 75 13.20 -3.59 6.48
C SER A 75 12.28 -2.68 5.65
N LEU A 76 12.62 -1.39 5.56
CA LEU A 76 11.89 -0.43 4.71
C LEU A 76 11.76 -0.90 3.26
N ASN A 77 12.77 -1.57 2.71
CA ASN A 77 12.72 -2.11 1.36
C ASN A 77 11.78 -3.32 1.24
N ALA A 78 11.75 -4.19 2.26
CA ALA A 78 10.81 -5.30 2.29
C ALA A 78 9.37 -4.78 2.38
N TYR A 79 9.13 -3.77 3.22
CA TYR A 79 7.83 -3.09 3.33
C TYR A 79 7.43 -2.39 2.02
N ALA A 80 8.36 -1.70 1.35
CA ALA A 80 8.13 -1.11 0.03
C ALA A 80 7.66 -2.15 -0.99
N LYS A 81 8.32 -3.31 -1.00
CA LYS A 81 7.99 -4.43 -1.88
C LYS A 81 6.62 -5.04 -1.53
N GLU A 82 6.33 -5.22 -0.25
CA GLU A 82 5.03 -5.69 0.25
C GLU A 82 3.89 -4.79 -0.22
N LYS A 83 4.07 -3.47 -0.07
CA LYS A 83 3.09 -2.46 -0.48
C LYS A 83 3.16 -2.08 -1.97
N LYS A 84 4.06 -2.72 -2.74
CA LYS A 84 4.28 -2.50 -4.17
C LYS A 84 4.49 -1.02 -4.55
N ILE A 85 5.27 -0.31 -3.72
CA ILE A 85 5.63 1.11 -3.93
C ILE A 85 7.14 1.29 -3.98
N SER A 86 7.60 2.43 -4.51
CA SER A 86 9.02 2.74 -4.54
C SER A 86 9.56 3.02 -3.12
N PRO A 87 10.76 2.55 -2.76
CA PRO A 87 11.40 2.90 -1.49
C PRO A 87 11.59 4.41 -1.30
N GLU A 88 11.69 5.15 -2.40
CA GLU A 88 11.86 6.60 -2.39
C GLU A 88 10.58 7.33 -1.96
N LEU A 89 9.41 6.83 -2.38
CA LEU A 89 8.13 7.33 -1.88
C LEU A 89 8.04 7.19 -0.36
N LEU A 90 8.39 6.02 0.18
CA LEU A 90 8.38 5.78 1.63
C LEU A 90 9.32 6.71 2.38
N LYS A 91 10.58 6.87 1.91
CA LYS A 91 11.53 7.80 2.54
C LYS A 91 11.00 9.23 2.56
N ARG A 92 10.38 9.67 1.47
CA ARG A 92 9.75 10.99 1.39
C ARG A 92 8.61 11.11 2.40
N LEU A 93 7.70 10.14 2.49
CA LEU A 93 6.60 10.15 3.47
C LEU A 93 7.12 10.17 4.91
N ILE A 94 8.16 9.40 5.22
CA ILE A 94 8.82 9.39 6.53
C ILE A 94 9.39 10.78 6.86
N ALA A 95 10.12 11.38 5.91
CA ALA A 95 10.76 12.68 6.11
C ALA A 95 9.73 13.83 6.22
N GLU A 96 8.69 13.82 5.39
CA GLU A 96 7.64 14.87 5.40
C GLU A 96 6.76 14.83 6.66
N ASN A 97 6.62 13.66 7.30
CA ASN A 97 5.76 13.49 8.47
C ASN A 97 6.55 13.39 9.79
N ASP A 98 7.88 13.51 9.73
CA ASP A 98 8.79 13.45 10.87
C ASP A 98 8.60 12.16 11.70
N ILE A 99 8.55 11.03 10.98
CA ILE A 99 8.40 9.71 11.59
C ILE A 99 9.78 9.22 12.00
N GLU A 100 9.98 9.01 13.29
CA GLU A 100 11.20 8.38 13.79
C GLU A 100 11.18 6.88 13.46
N VAL A 101 11.98 6.51 12.47
CA VAL A 101 12.17 5.10 12.09
C VAL A 101 13.53 4.62 12.61
N PRO A 102 13.58 3.62 13.51
CA PRO A 102 14.83 3.14 14.06
C PRO A 102 15.69 2.50 12.96
N LYS A 103 17.00 2.70 13.09
CA LYS A 103 17.99 1.97 12.30
C LYS A 103 18.41 0.74 13.08
N GLY A 104 18.43 -0.41 12.41
CA GLY A 104 18.99 -1.63 12.95
C GLY A 104 19.73 -2.42 11.89
N PHE A 105 20.26 -3.56 12.28
CA PHE A 105 21.05 -4.44 11.43
C PHE A 105 20.22 -5.67 11.07
N HIS A 106 19.83 -5.77 9.79
CA HIS A 106 19.22 -6.98 9.24
C HIS A 106 20.33 -7.80 8.58
N GLY A 107 20.76 -8.88 9.23
CA GLY A 107 22.11 -9.40 9.01
C GLY A 107 23.14 -8.35 9.42
N LEU A 108 24.21 -8.17 8.64
CA LEU A 108 25.25 -7.15 8.92
C LEU A 108 25.01 -5.81 8.23
N ARG A 109 23.85 -5.62 7.58
CA ARG A 109 23.54 -4.39 6.86
C ARG A 109 22.64 -3.49 7.69
N GLN A 110 23.07 -2.25 7.88
CA GLN A 110 22.23 -1.23 8.49
C GLN A 110 21.05 -0.90 7.56
N THR A 111 19.84 -0.97 8.10
CA THR A 111 18.59 -0.65 7.42
C THR A 111 17.62 0.04 8.38
N TYR A 112 16.67 0.78 7.83
CA TYR A 112 15.50 1.22 8.57
C TYR A 112 14.59 0.02 8.84
N LEU A 113 14.15 -0.10 10.08
CA LEU A 113 13.28 -1.17 10.55
C LEU A 113 11.89 -0.61 10.86
N ILE A 114 10.88 -1.17 10.20
CA ILE A 114 9.49 -0.76 10.29
C ILE A 114 8.79 -1.69 11.30
N SER A 115 8.51 -1.15 12.48
CA SER A 115 7.66 -1.80 13.50
C SER A 115 6.19 -1.79 13.06
N PRO A 116 5.32 -2.63 13.66
CA PRO A 116 3.89 -2.65 13.33
C PRO A 116 3.22 -1.28 13.46
N GLU A 117 3.56 -0.53 14.51
CA GLU A 117 3.08 0.84 14.75
C GLU A 117 3.46 1.79 13.59
N ILE A 118 4.72 1.73 13.14
CA ILE A 118 5.18 2.54 12.01
C ILE A 118 4.49 2.10 10.71
N ARG A 119 4.19 0.80 10.55
CA ARG A 119 3.43 0.32 9.38
C ARG A 119 2.04 0.93 9.30
N GLU A 120 1.32 1.02 10.41
CA GLU A 120 -0.02 1.62 10.43
C GLU A 120 0.02 3.08 9.97
N ILE A 121 0.97 3.86 10.51
CA ILE A 121 1.17 5.27 10.12
C ILE A 121 1.53 5.37 8.63
N LEU A 122 2.46 4.54 8.16
CA LEU A 122 2.88 4.57 6.76
C LEU A 122 1.77 4.12 5.82
N ASP A 123 0.97 3.12 6.19
CA ASP A 123 -0.19 2.67 5.42
C ASP A 123 -1.18 3.83 5.22
N GLN A 124 -1.46 4.58 6.28
CA GLN A 124 -2.32 5.77 6.20
C GLN A 124 -1.71 6.87 5.32
N LEU A 125 -0.41 7.11 5.41
CA LEU A 125 0.25 8.14 4.59
C LEU A 125 0.38 7.77 3.12
N ILE A 126 0.64 6.49 2.82
CA ILE A 126 0.65 5.95 1.45
C ILE A 126 -0.74 6.14 0.85
N LEU A 127 -1.77 5.80 1.63
CA LEU A 127 -3.16 6.04 1.27
C LEU A 127 -3.38 7.54 0.98
N GLU A 128 -3.14 8.44 1.93
CA GLU A 128 -3.30 9.88 1.73
C GLU A 128 -2.56 10.42 0.50
N ASN A 129 -1.33 9.96 0.24
CA ASN A 129 -0.54 10.35 -0.92
C ASN A 129 -1.20 9.90 -2.23
N ASN A 130 -1.61 8.64 -2.29
CA ASN A 130 -2.34 8.08 -3.43
C ASN A 130 -3.67 8.82 -3.68
N PHE A 131 -4.29 9.36 -2.63
CA PHE A 131 -5.55 10.09 -2.73
C PHE A 131 -5.42 11.62 -2.95
N ALA A 132 -4.20 12.18 -2.90
CA ALA A 132 -3.99 13.62 -3.09
C ALA A 132 -4.42 14.13 -4.48
N HIS A 133 -4.24 13.29 -5.52
CA HIS A 133 -4.56 13.62 -6.90
C HIS A 133 -6.07 13.77 -7.18
N PHE A 134 -6.93 13.21 -6.34
CA PHE A 134 -8.37 13.36 -6.49
C PHE A 134 -8.90 14.75 -6.15
N ARG A 135 -8.07 15.64 -5.59
CA ARG A 135 -8.45 17.03 -5.32
C ARG A 135 -8.78 17.80 -6.60
N THR A 136 -8.27 17.35 -7.76
CA THR A 136 -8.50 18.03 -9.04
C THR A 136 -9.38 17.17 -9.94
N LYS A 137 -10.62 17.62 -10.20
CA LYS A 137 -11.60 16.91 -11.05
C LYS A 137 -11.06 16.58 -12.46
N LYS A 138 -10.20 17.45 -13.00
CA LYS A 138 -9.56 17.29 -14.31
C LYS A 138 -8.68 16.04 -14.44
N ASN A 139 -8.30 15.40 -13.33
CA ASN A 139 -7.47 14.19 -13.35
C ASN A 139 -8.26 12.93 -13.69
N TYR A 140 -9.59 12.96 -13.51
CA TYR A 140 -10.45 11.79 -13.70
C TYR A 140 -11.71 12.07 -14.51
N PHE A 141 -12.01 13.34 -14.79
CA PHE A 141 -13.16 13.74 -15.59
C PHE A 141 -12.81 14.93 -16.50
N ASN A 142 -13.11 14.78 -17.78
CA ASN A 142 -12.97 15.82 -18.78
C ASN A 142 -14.36 16.42 -19.07
N SER A 143 -14.59 17.62 -18.55
CA SER A 143 -15.87 18.33 -18.68
C SER A 143 -16.16 18.83 -20.10
N LYS A 144 -15.14 19.02 -20.94
CA LYS A 144 -15.31 19.49 -22.32
C LYS A 144 -15.97 18.42 -23.18
N HIS A 145 -15.55 17.17 -23.01
CA HIS A 145 -16.07 16.02 -23.76
C HIS A 145 -17.11 15.22 -22.96
N ASN A 146 -17.32 15.59 -21.69
CA ASN A 146 -18.19 14.89 -20.76
C ASN A 146 -17.83 13.39 -20.63
N ILE A 147 -16.54 13.11 -20.45
CA ILE A 147 -16.01 11.75 -20.35
C ILE A 147 -15.22 11.54 -19.06
N ALA A 148 -15.26 10.33 -18.53
CA ALA A 148 -14.52 9.93 -17.34
C ALA A 148 -13.37 8.98 -17.68
N LEU A 149 -12.30 9.03 -16.87
CA LEU A 149 -11.16 8.12 -17.01
C LEU A 149 -11.63 6.67 -16.83
N LEU A 150 -11.16 5.75 -17.67
CA LEU A 150 -11.56 4.35 -17.74
C LEU A 150 -13.00 4.07 -18.21
N GLN A 151 -13.80 5.09 -18.52
CA GLN A 151 -15.15 4.90 -19.07
C GLN A 151 -15.07 4.17 -20.43
N PRO A 152 -15.87 3.13 -20.66
CA PRO A 152 -15.88 2.39 -21.92
C PRO A 152 -16.79 3.05 -22.96
N PHE A 153 -16.32 3.06 -24.21
CA PHE A 153 -17.01 3.58 -25.38
C PHE A 153 -16.99 2.56 -26.51
N VAL A 154 -18.09 2.48 -27.24
CA VAL A 154 -18.17 1.79 -28.55
C VAL A 154 -17.77 2.79 -29.62
N VAL A 155 -16.78 2.44 -30.43
CA VAL A 155 -16.22 3.35 -31.44
C VAL A 155 -16.62 2.95 -32.86
N GLU A 156 -16.13 1.81 -33.36
CA GLU A 156 -16.43 1.27 -34.70
C GLU A 156 -16.61 -0.24 -34.62
N GLU A 157 -17.52 -0.80 -35.44
CA GLU A 157 -17.75 -2.25 -35.57
C GLU A 157 -18.01 -2.99 -34.24
N GLY A 158 -18.58 -2.31 -33.24
CA GLY A 158 -18.82 -2.88 -31.92
C GLY A 158 -17.58 -3.01 -31.03
N ARG A 159 -16.40 -2.55 -31.48
CA ARG A 159 -15.19 -2.54 -30.67
C ARG A 159 -15.32 -1.52 -29.55
N THR A 160 -14.96 -1.98 -28.34
CA THR A 160 -15.03 -1.17 -27.12
C THR A 160 -13.62 -0.76 -26.70
N TYR A 161 -13.44 0.54 -26.46
CA TYR A 161 -12.20 1.11 -25.92
C TYR A 161 -12.51 1.88 -24.64
N ARG A 162 -11.50 2.01 -23.76
CA ARG A 162 -11.62 2.80 -22.52
C ARG A 162 -10.93 4.13 -22.67
N VAL A 163 -11.55 5.16 -22.13
CA VAL A 163 -10.97 6.51 -22.06
C VAL A 163 -9.71 6.47 -21.21
N MET A 164 -8.61 6.99 -21.74
CA MET A 164 -7.28 7.02 -21.13
C MET A 164 -6.69 8.43 -21.24
N VAL A 165 -5.67 8.70 -20.43
CA VAL A 165 -4.98 9.99 -20.42
C VAL A 165 -3.49 9.79 -20.69
N GLU A 166 -2.96 10.54 -21.65
CA GLU A 166 -1.53 10.60 -21.96
C GLU A 166 -1.05 12.06 -21.87
N GLY A 167 -0.39 12.39 -20.76
CA GLY A 167 -0.03 13.77 -20.43
C GLY A 167 -1.27 14.65 -20.23
N ARG A 168 -1.62 15.46 -21.24
CA ARG A 168 -2.82 16.33 -21.23
C ARG A 168 -3.91 15.87 -22.21
N ARG A 169 -3.63 14.83 -23.00
CA ARG A 169 -4.50 14.33 -24.05
C ARG A 169 -5.44 13.28 -23.48
N TRP A 170 -6.70 13.32 -23.89
CA TRP A 170 -7.73 12.36 -23.52
C TRP A 170 -8.14 11.60 -24.77
N GLY A 171 -8.24 10.28 -24.70
CA GLY A 171 -8.44 9.47 -25.89
C GLY A 171 -8.50 7.98 -25.60
N PHE A 172 -8.18 7.19 -26.62
CA PHE A 172 -8.24 5.73 -26.58
C PHE A 172 -6.90 5.14 -27.04
N TYR A 173 -6.49 4.04 -26.40
CA TYR A 173 -5.46 3.17 -26.99
C TYR A 173 -6.13 2.20 -27.96
N THR A 174 -5.84 2.39 -29.24
CA THR A 174 -6.27 1.52 -30.33
C THR A 174 -5.10 0.67 -30.82
N GLU A 175 -5.32 -0.19 -31.83
CA GLU A 175 -4.28 -1.00 -32.45
C GLU A 175 -3.12 -0.17 -33.02
N THR A 176 -3.38 1.09 -33.41
CA THR A 176 -2.36 2.02 -33.95
C THR A 176 -1.71 2.89 -32.87
N GLY A 177 -2.09 2.72 -31.60
CA GLY A 177 -1.60 3.49 -30.47
C GLY A 177 -2.63 4.49 -29.91
N PHE A 178 -2.14 5.49 -29.18
CA PHE A 178 -2.97 6.49 -28.51
C PHE A 178 -3.52 7.53 -29.49
N THR A 179 -4.84 7.60 -29.59
CA THR A 179 -5.56 8.54 -30.46
C THR A 179 -6.49 9.42 -29.63
N ASP A 180 -6.52 10.72 -29.93
CA ASP A 180 -7.34 11.70 -29.22
C ASP A 180 -8.84 11.41 -29.36
N PHE A 181 -9.62 11.73 -28.33
CA PHE A 181 -11.05 11.46 -28.28
C PHE A 181 -11.79 12.16 -29.44
N GLU A 182 -11.39 13.37 -29.81
CA GLU A 182 -11.99 14.13 -30.91
C GLU A 182 -11.92 13.42 -32.28
N SER A 183 -10.99 12.48 -32.46
CA SER A 183 -10.86 11.68 -33.69
C SER A 183 -11.97 10.63 -33.83
N PHE A 184 -12.80 10.42 -32.81
CA PHE A 184 -13.87 9.43 -32.80
C PHE A 184 -15.25 10.08 -32.62
N PRO A 185 -15.76 10.81 -33.64
CA PRO A 185 -17.01 11.57 -33.53
C PRO A 185 -18.26 10.71 -33.30
N HIS A 186 -18.17 9.40 -33.59
CA HIS A 186 -19.26 8.44 -33.41
C HIS A 186 -19.13 7.59 -32.15
N ALA A 187 -18.11 7.84 -31.32
CA ALA A 187 -17.91 7.10 -30.08
C ALA A 187 -19.10 7.33 -29.14
N LYS A 188 -19.69 6.23 -28.65
CA LYS A 188 -20.82 6.27 -27.71
C LYS A 188 -20.46 5.59 -26.40
N PRO A 189 -20.73 6.21 -25.25
CA PRO A 189 -20.49 5.57 -23.96
C PRO A 189 -21.43 4.37 -23.79
N LEU A 190 -20.95 3.30 -23.14
CA LEU A 190 -21.80 2.13 -22.85
C LEU A 190 -22.85 2.41 -21.77
N TYR A 191 -22.60 3.40 -20.91
CA TYR A 191 -23.51 3.80 -19.84
C TYR A 191 -23.33 5.29 -19.52
N ASP A 192 -24.36 5.87 -18.93
CA ASP A 192 -24.31 7.23 -18.39
C ASP A 192 -23.51 7.25 -17.08
N ILE A 193 -22.65 8.26 -16.95
CA ILE A 193 -21.76 8.46 -15.79
C ILE A 193 -22.29 9.50 -14.82
N HIS A 194 -23.44 10.13 -15.08
CA HIS A 194 -24.01 11.13 -14.18
C HIS A 194 -25.03 10.53 -13.23
N LYS A 195 -24.87 10.84 -11.93
CA LYS A 195 -25.82 10.44 -10.89
C LYS A 195 -26.12 11.59 -9.94
N PRO A 196 -27.26 11.55 -9.22
CA PRO A 196 -27.58 12.53 -8.20
C PRO A 196 -26.45 12.69 -7.17
N ILE A 197 -26.10 13.93 -6.83
CA ILE A 197 -25.01 14.22 -5.90
C ILE A 197 -25.41 13.82 -4.47
N VAL A 198 -24.55 13.05 -3.81
CA VAL A 198 -24.66 12.75 -2.39
C VAL A 198 -24.03 13.87 -1.56
N ARG A 199 -24.75 14.27 -0.51
CA ARG A 199 -24.28 15.21 0.52
C ARG A 199 -23.45 14.48 1.58
N SER A 200 -22.23 14.08 1.20
CA SER A 200 -21.24 13.57 2.14
C SER A 200 -19.86 14.12 1.77
N THR A 201 -19.06 14.41 2.80
CA THR A 201 -17.65 14.80 2.65
C THR A 201 -16.70 13.65 2.92
N LEU A 202 -17.21 12.51 3.42
CA LEU A 202 -16.42 11.32 3.72
C LEU A 202 -16.43 10.37 2.53
N TYR A 203 -15.32 9.63 2.38
CA TYR A 203 -15.11 8.72 1.26
C TYR A 203 -14.58 7.38 1.75
N VAL A 204 -15.07 6.32 1.13
CA VAL A 204 -14.44 5.01 1.16
C VAL A 204 -13.43 4.94 0.01
N ASN A 205 -12.20 4.64 0.36
CA ASN A 205 -11.06 4.58 -0.54
C ASN A 205 -10.73 3.11 -0.85
N PHE A 206 -10.32 2.83 -2.09
CA PHE A 206 -9.91 1.50 -2.54
C PHE A 206 -8.74 1.58 -3.53
N SER A 207 -8.02 0.47 -3.65
CA SER A 207 -6.87 0.33 -4.55
C SER A 207 -6.90 -1.04 -5.22
N ILE A 208 -7.32 -1.09 -6.49
CA ILE A 208 -7.46 -2.33 -7.26
C ILE A 208 -6.20 -2.55 -8.09
N PRO A 209 -5.51 -3.70 -7.99
CA PRO A 209 -4.40 -4.02 -8.88
C PRO A 209 -4.85 -4.08 -10.35
N LYS A 210 -4.09 -3.48 -11.29
CA LYS A 210 -4.46 -3.48 -12.72
C LYS A 210 -4.45 -4.87 -13.36
N ASN A 211 -3.66 -5.78 -12.79
CA ASN A 211 -3.61 -7.18 -13.21
C ASN A 211 -4.77 -8.02 -12.64
N GLU A 212 -5.62 -7.44 -11.79
CA GLU A 212 -6.82 -8.11 -11.31
C GLU A 212 -7.78 -8.37 -12.46
N LYS A 213 -8.22 -9.62 -12.60
CA LYS A 213 -9.04 -10.09 -13.74
C LYS A 213 -10.29 -9.24 -13.92
N ASN A 214 -10.89 -8.80 -12.81
CA ASN A 214 -12.13 -8.07 -12.80
C ASN A 214 -11.96 -6.55 -12.58
N ALA A 215 -10.75 -6.02 -12.66
CA ALA A 215 -10.44 -4.63 -12.31
C ALA A 215 -11.40 -3.63 -12.96
N TYR A 216 -11.63 -3.78 -14.26
CA TYR A 216 -12.50 -2.89 -15.03
C TYR A 216 -14.00 -3.13 -14.82
N SER A 217 -14.41 -4.35 -14.42
CA SER A 217 -15.81 -4.59 -14.03
C SER A 217 -16.17 -3.84 -12.76
N TYR A 218 -15.23 -3.68 -11.82
CA TYR A 218 -15.43 -2.82 -10.66
C TYR A 218 -15.60 -1.35 -11.08
N VAL A 219 -14.74 -0.85 -11.98
CA VAL A 219 -14.86 0.50 -12.54
C VAL A 219 -16.25 0.75 -13.12
N ASP A 220 -16.74 -0.20 -13.92
CA ASP A 220 -18.05 -0.07 -14.56
C ASP A 220 -19.18 -0.06 -13.54
N ALA A 221 -19.14 -0.96 -12.54
CA ALA A 221 -20.10 -0.96 -11.44
C ALA A 221 -20.09 0.35 -10.65
N ILE A 222 -18.89 0.90 -10.39
CA ILE A 222 -18.73 2.16 -9.65
C ILE A 222 -19.37 3.32 -10.41
N TYR A 223 -19.07 3.49 -11.70
CA TYR A 223 -19.66 4.58 -12.46
C TYR A 223 -21.15 4.40 -12.71
N ASN A 224 -21.60 3.17 -12.96
CA ASN A 224 -23.02 2.91 -13.19
C ASN A 224 -23.87 3.18 -11.93
N ILE A 225 -23.35 2.88 -10.74
CA ILE A 225 -24.10 3.09 -9.49
C ILE A 225 -23.91 4.51 -8.93
N PHE A 226 -22.67 5.02 -8.88
CA PHE A 226 -22.35 6.26 -8.16
C PHE A 226 -22.11 7.46 -9.07
N GLY A 227 -21.71 7.25 -10.32
CA GLY A 227 -21.35 8.31 -11.25
C GLY A 227 -20.12 9.13 -10.86
N VAL A 228 -19.70 10.05 -11.73
CA VAL A 228 -18.53 10.92 -11.51
C VAL A 228 -18.74 11.98 -10.42
N GLU A 229 -19.98 12.19 -9.98
CA GLU A 229 -20.35 13.08 -8.89
C GLU A 229 -20.00 12.52 -7.51
N ASN A 230 -20.04 11.19 -7.38
CA ASN A 230 -19.90 10.50 -6.10
C ASN A 230 -18.75 9.49 -6.09
N ALA A 231 -18.21 9.14 -7.25
CA ALA A 231 -17.01 8.32 -7.37
C ALA A 231 -15.94 9.02 -8.20
N GLN A 232 -14.69 8.75 -7.83
CA GLN A 232 -13.53 9.34 -8.48
C GLN A 232 -12.49 8.25 -8.63
N LEU A 233 -11.96 8.08 -9.85
CA LEU A 233 -11.02 7.02 -10.19
C LEU A 233 -9.78 7.61 -10.86
N ILE A 234 -8.59 7.20 -10.43
CA ILE A 234 -7.33 7.53 -11.10
C ILE A 234 -6.58 6.25 -11.44
N LEU A 235 -5.85 6.31 -12.53
CA LEU A 235 -5.00 5.23 -12.98
C LEU A 235 -3.55 5.54 -12.63
N THR A 236 -2.88 4.58 -12.02
CA THR A 236 -1.42 4.59 -11.82
C THR A 236 -0.78 3.48 -12.67
N ASP A 237 0.54 3.33 -12.58
CA ASP A 237 1.25 2.27 -13.32
C ASP A 237 0.75 0.88 -12.93
N GLU A 238 0.46 0.67 -11.65
CA GLU A 238 0.15 -0.67 -11.08
C GLU A 238 -1.30 -0.82 -10.61
N HIS A 239 -1.99 0.27 -10.27
CA HIS A 239 -3.30 0.23 -9.61
C HIS A 239 -4.32 1.20 -10.21
N ILE A 240 -5.59 0.84 -10.09
CA ILE A 240 -6.73 1.73 -10.20
C ILE A 240 -7.10 2.14 -8.78
N ASN A 241 -6.77 3.38 -8.43
CA ASN A 241 -7.15 3.95 -7.15
C ASN A 241 -8.49 4.63 -7.31
N GLY A 242 -9.33 4.56 -6.29
CA GLY A 242 -10.58 5.27 -6.33
C GLY A 242 -11.19 5.54 -4.97
N ARG A 243 -12.13 6.48 -4.97
CA ARG A 243 -12.88 6.84 -3.77
C ARG A 243 -14.35 7.05 -4.09
N ILE A 244 -15.22 6.52 -3.24
CA ILE A 244 -16.68 6.64 -3.33
C ILE A 244 -17.17 7.40 -2.10
N LYS A 245 -18.05 8.39 -2.28
CA LYS A 245 -18.67 9.10 -1.15
C LYS A 245 -19.47 8.14 -0.29
N MET A 246 -19.31 8.27 1.03
CA MET A 246 -20.15 7.57 2.00
C MET A 246 -21.63 7.91 1.73
N ASN A 247 -22.45 6.89 1.50
CA ASN A 247 -23.85 7.05 1.13
C ASN A 247 -24.67 5.77 1.40
N ASN A 248 -25.98 5.92 1.35
CA ASN A 248 -26.91 4.80 1.28
C ASN A 248 -27.71 4.97 -0.02
N LEU A 249 -27.69 3.97 -0.89
CA LEU A 249 -28.35 4.03 -2.19
C LEU A 249 -29.25 2.81 -2.37
N GLU A 250 -30.50 3.05 -2.77
CA GLU A 250 -31.42 1.97 -3.08
C GLU A 250 -31.12 1.39 -4.47
N VAL A 251 -30.95 0.07 -4.56
CA VAL A 251 -30.48 -0.62 -5.78
C VAL A 251 -31.46 -1.71 -6.22
N ARG A 252 -32.72 -1.33 -6.45
CA ARG A 252 -33.80 -2.27 -6.82
C ARG A 252 -33.56 -3.00 -8.14
N ASN A 253 -33.03 -2.30 -9.14
CA ASN A 253 -32.99 -2.77 -10.53
C ASN A 253 -31.59 -3.12 -11.03
N ASP A 254 -30.54 -2.87 -10.23
CA ASP A 254 -29.15 -3.07 -10.65
C ASP A 254 -28.36 -3.95 -9.66
N ARG A 255 -28.92 -5.15 -9.45
CA ARG A 255 -28.39 -6.11 -8.49
C ARG A 255 -27.01 -6.64 -8.92
N GLN A 256 -26.78 -6.78 -10.23
CA GLN A 256 -25.52 -7.30 -10.75
C GLN A 256 -24.34 -6.36 -10.44
N HIS A 257 -24.47 -5.06 -10.68
CA HIS A 257 -23.41 -4.12 -10.31
C HIS A 257 -23.29 -3.98 -8.78
N ALA A 258 -24.41 -4.06 -8.03
CA ALA A 258 -24.37 -4.05 -6.57
C ALA A 258 -23.57 -5.23 -6.00
N GLU A 259 -23.84 -6.45 -6.47
CA GLU A 259 -23.08 -7.65 -6.07
C GLU A 259 -21.60 -7.52 -6.44
N LYS A 260 -21.30 -6.93 -7.61
CA LYS A 260 -19.92 -6.69 -8.02
C LYS A 260 -19.20 -5.70 -7.10
N LEU A 261 -19.90 -4.69 -6.57
CA LEU A 261 -19.34 -3.76 -5.60
C LEU A 261 -19.07 -4.40 -4.23
N LEU A 262 -19.78 -5.47 -3.85
CA LEU A 262 -19.49 -6.17 -2.59
C LEU A 262 -18.13 -6.88 -2.64
N GLU A 263 -17.73 -7.40 -3.81
CA GLU A 263 -16.40 -7.98 -4.01
C GLU A 263 -15.27 -6.94 -3.86
N LEU A 264 -15.58 -5.65 -4.12
CA LEU A 264 -14.62 -4.54 -4.00
C LEU A 264 -14.08 -4.38 -2.57
N ASN A 265 -14.79 -4.91 -1.56
CA ASN A 265 -14.36 -4.87 -0.16
C ASN A 265 -12.97 -5.45 0.07
N SER A 266 -12.55 -6.44 -0.74
CA SER A 266 -11.19 -7.01 -0.68
C SER A 266 -10.08 -6.00 -1.02
N TYR A 267 -10.43 -4.88 -1.65
CA TYR A 267 -9.53 -3.81 -2.06
C TYR A 267 -9.80 -2.48 -1.32
N THR A 268 -10.78 -2.46 -0.42
CA THR A 268 -11.14 -1.27 0.36
C THR A 268 -10.14 -1.03 1.48
N LEU A 269 -9.84 0.24 1.75
CA LEU A 269 -8.78 0.63 2.67
C LEU A 269 -9.28 1.24 3.99
N ASN A 270 -10.40 1.98 3.98
CA ASN A 270 -10.89 2.73 5.15
C ASN A 270 -12.43 2.69 5.29
N GLY A 271 -13.03 1.54 4.97
CA GLY A 271 -14.47 1.37 5.02
C GLY A 271 -14.92 0.02 4.48
N GLU A 272 -16.21 -0.06 4.16
CA GLU A 272 -16.83 -1.24 3.58
C GLU A 272 -18.09 -0.87 2.78
N ILE A 273 -18.49 -1.78 1.90
CA ILE A 273 -19.72 -1.73 1.13
C ILE A 273 -20.60 -2.92 1.54
N GLN A 274 -21.83 -2.66 1.97
CA GLN A 274 -22.78 -3.68 2.39
C GLN A 274 -24.10 -3.55 1.62
N LEU A 275 -24.79 -4.66 1.40
CA LEU A 275 -26.13 -4.68 0.81
C LEU A 275 -27.13 -5.24 1.82
N ILE A 276 -28.01 -4.40 2.33
CA ILE A 276 -29.03 -4.75 3.32
C ILE A 276 -30.38 -4.30 2.76
N ASP A 277 -31.35 -5.21 2.65
CA ASP A 277 -32.72 -4.90 2.18
C ASP A 277 -32.79 -4.05 0.90
N HIS A 278 -31.97 -4.40 -0.10
CA HIS A 278 -31.82 -3.68 -1.38
C HIS A 278 -31.22 -2.27 -1.28
N VAL A 279 -30.66 -1.90 -0.13
CA VAL A 279 -29.91 -0.67 0.08
C VAL A 279 -28.43 -0.99 0.13
N LEU A 280 -27.67 -0.38 -0.78
CA LEU A 280 -26.23 -0.42 -0.78
C LEU A 280 -25.70 0.68 0.14
N HIS A 281 -25.07 0.24 1.23
CA HIS A 281 -24.44 1.08 2.23
C HIS A 281 -22.96 1.18 1.93
N VAL A 282 -22.47 2.39 1.65
CA VAL A 282 -21.04 2.69 1.56
C VAL A 282 -20.63 3.35 2.88
N ILE A 283 -19.93 2.61 3.72
CA ILE A 283 -19.64 2.97 5.11
C ILE A 283 -18.17 3.35 5.23
N CYS A 284 -17.90 4.58 5.65
CA CYS A 284 -16.56 5.05 5.96
C CYS A 284 -16.29 4.91 7.47
N PHE A 285 -15.14 4.31 7.80
CA PHE A 285 -14.73 4.14 9.19
C PHE A 285 -14.18 5.43 9.80
N ASP A 286 -13.63 6.32 8.97
CA ASP A 286 -13.21 7.65 9.39
C ASP A 286 -14.41 8.47 9.89
N LYS A 287 -14.21 9.23 10.96
CA LYS A 287 -15.20 10.15 11.51
C LYS A 287 -14.67 11.57 11.52
N ARG A 288 -15.54 12.51 11.15
CA ARG A 288 -15.22 13.94 11.24
C ARG A 288 -15.58 14.46 12.61
N VAL A 289 -14.57 14.95 13.33
CA VAL A 289 -14.75 15.71 14.57
C VAL A 289 -14.58 17.20 14.24
N VAL A 290 -15.52 18.03 14.68
CA VAL A 290 -15.42 19.49 14.56
C VAL A 290 -15.19 20.05 15.95
N VAL A 291 -14.07 20.75 16.13
CA VAL A 291 -13.67 21.35 17.40
C VAL A 291 -13.83 22.85 17.29
N VAL A 292 -14.51 23.46 18.27
CA VAL A 292 -14.61 24.91 18.42
C VAL A 292 -13.58 25.34 19.46
N LEU A 293 -12.63 26.18 19.05
CA LEU A 293 -11.57 26.69 19.92
C LEU A 293 -11.80 28.17 20.23
N GLY A 294 -11.41 28.59 21.44
CA GLY A 294 -11.26 30.01 21.73
C GLY A 294 -10.17 30.63 20.85
N GLN A 295 -10.29 31.92 20.54
CA GLN A 295 -9.41 32.62 19.60
C GLN A 295 -7.92 32.43 19.92
N GLU A 296 -7.54 32.59 21.20
CA GLU A 296 -6.15 32.43 21.64
C GLU A 296 -5.60 31.02 21.35
N TYR A 297 -6.37 29.97 21.64
CA TYR A 297 -5.96 28.59 21.37
C TYR A 297 -5.88 28.29 19.87
N HIS A 298 -6.76 28.88 19.07
CA HIS A 298 -6.69 28.78 17.62
C HIS A 298 -5.42 29.43 17.06
N GLU A 299 -5.06 30.62 17.54
CA GLU A 299 -3.83 31.32 17.13
C GLU A 299 -2.58 30.50 17.52
N GLN A 300 -2.54 29.96 18.74
CA GLN A 300 -1.47 29.07 19.19
C GLN A 300 -1.35 27.81 18.31
N LEU A 301 -2.48 27.18 17.99
CA LEU A 301 -2.50 26.02 17.08
C LEU A 301 -1.99 26.38 15.69
N SER A 302 -2.41 27.52 15.13
CA SER A 302 -2.01 27.98 13.79
C SER A 302 -0.51 28.26 13.72
N ASP A 303 0.05 28.90 14.74
CA ASP A 303 1.48 29.19 14.81
C ASP A 303 2.31 27.92 15.00
N LEU A 304 1.84 26.98 15.82
CA LEU A 304 2.48 25.68 15.98
C LEU A 304 2.43 24.88 14.66
N ALA A 305 1.30 24.91 13.96
CA ALA A 305 1.11 24.23 12.67
C ALA A 305 2.11 24.76 11.63
N LYS A 306 2.25 26.09 11.53
CA LYS A 306 3.22 26.74 10.63
C LYS A 306 4.65 26.37 10.97
N LYS A 307 5.03 26.43 12.26
CA LYS A 307 6.38 26.04 12.72
C LYS A 307 6.72 24.60 12.36
N GLN A 308 5.74 23.70 12.37
CA GLN A 308 5.91 22.29 12.04
C GLN A 308 5.61 21.95 10.57
N ASN A 309 5.34 22.94 9.72
CA ASN A 309 4.93 22.75 8.32
C ASN A 309 3.77 21.75 8.15
N LYS A 310 2.80 21.79 9.06
CA LYS A 310 1.61 20.93 9.09
C LYS A 310 0.35 21.78 8.91
N THR A 311 -0.75 21.15 8.48
CA THR A 311 -2.07 21.79 8.55
C THR A 311 -2.59 21.74 9.98
N GLU A 312 -3.41 22.72 10.36
CA GLU A 312 -4.05 22.77 11.68
C GLU A 312 -4.85 21.49 11.96
N SER A 313 -5.51 20.92 10.95
CA SER A 313 -6.21 19.63 11.05
C SER A 313 -5.27 18.48 11.40
N LYS A 314 -4.14 18.35 10.69
CA LYS A 314 -3.17 17.26 10.95
C LYS A 314 -2.53 17.40 12.32
N LEU A 315 -2.20 18.62 12.71
CA LEU A 315 -1.63 18.89 14.02
C LEU A 315 -2.65 18.60 15.14
N SER A 316 -3.90 19.02 14.98
CA SER A 316 -4.97 18.72 15.95
C SER A 316 -5.18 17.23 16.14
N GLN A 317 -5.18 16.47 15.04
CA GLN A 317 -5.29 15.01 15.08
C GLN A 317 -4.14 14.40 15.90
N LYS A 318 -2.89 14.79 15.60
CA LYS A 318 -1.72 14.32 16.34
C LYS A 318 -1.82 14.63 17.84
N ILE A 319 -2.26 15.85 18.21
CA ILE A 319 -2.44 16.23 19.62
C ILE A 319 -3.48 15.31 20.31
N ILE A 320 -4.58 14.99 19.64
CA ILE A 320 -5.61 14.08 20.18
C ILE A 320 -5.04 12.67 20.34
N GLU A 321 -4.33 12.15 19.34
CA GLU A 321 -3.69 10.83 19.38
C GLU A 321 -2.67 10.74 20.51
N ASP A 322 -1.76 11.71 20.61
CA ASP A 322 -0.74 11.78 21.66
C ASP A 322 -1.38 11.79 23.06
N PHE A 323 -2.46 12.56 23.25
CA PHE A 323 -3.19 12.61 24.52
C PHE A 323 -3.87 11.29 24.88
N LEU A 324 -4.52 10.63 23.91
CA LEU A 324 -5.17 9.34 24.13
C LEU A 324 -4.14 8.25 24.46
N ASN A 325 -3.01 8.23 23.77
CA ASN A 325 -1.94 7.25 23.98
C ASN A 325 -1.25 7.44 25.34
N GLN A 326 -1.11 8.68 25.83
CA GLN A 326 -0.57 8.95 27.15
C GLN A 326 -1.48 8.49 28.29
N LYS A 327 -2.80 8.44 28.09
CA LYS A 327 -3.76 7.98 29.11
C LYS A 327 -3.90 6.46 29.21
N GLN A 328 -3.41 5.72 28.21
CA GLN A 328 -3.45 4.25 28.20
C GLN A 328 -2.18 3.61 28.80
N LYS A 329 -1.16 4.41 29.10
CA LYS A 329 0.00 4.03 29.92
C LYS A 329 -0.27 4.42 31.37
#